data_AF-A0A0F9EP62-F1
#
_entry.id   AF-A0A0F9EP62-F1
#
_cell.length_a   1.000
_cell.length_b   1.000
_cell.length_c   1.000
_cell.angle_alpha   90.00
_cell.angle_beta   90.00
_cell.angle_gamma   90.00
#
_symmetry.space_group_name_H-M   'P 1'
#
loop_
_entity.id
_entity.type
_entity.pdbx_description
1 polymer ?
#
loop_
_entity_poly.entity_id
_entity_poly.type
_entity_poly.pdbx_seq_one_letter_code
_entity_poly.pdbx_strand_id
1 'polypeptide(L)'
;MLPTTGPDLLRRYQGNPVLTLADMPYRCNTVFNGTPMKVNGEYLMLLRVEGQQGYSFFSLARSHDGLHFRVDAHPSMMPARRGPWRQWEEHGIEDPRLTRIDGRIYILYTAVGRYGHRIALASTEDFCRYKRLAVVSEPGNKDGVLFPE
;
A
#
# COMPACT_ATOMS: atom_id res chain seq x y z
N MET A 1 -9.69 40.83 4.87
CA MET A 1 -9.05 39.50 4.89
C MET A 1 -8.73 39.18 6.33
N LEU A 2 -9.27 38.10 6.88
CA LEU A 2 -8.93 37.68 8.24
C LEU A 2 -7.52 37.06 8.24
N PRO A 3 -6.65 37.39 9.21
CA PRO A 3 -5.33 36.78 9.30
C PRO A 3 -5.46 35.29 9.63
N THR A 4 -4.86 34.44 8.80
CA THR A 4 -4.79 32.98 8.95
C THR A 4 -3.71 32.55 9.95
N THR A 5 -3.59 33.25 11.09
CA THR A 5 -2.50 33.01 12.04
C THR A 5 -3.00 32.24 13.26
N GLY A 6 -3.25 30.95 13.07
CA GLY A 6 -3.21 29.95 14.14
C GLY A 6 -1.97 29.06 13.92
N PRO A 7 -1.35 28.50 14.98
CA PRO A 7 -0.22 27.59 14.80
C PRO A 7 -0.68 26.32 14.06
N ASP A 8 0.13 25.84 13.13
CA ASP A 8 -0.10 24.54 12.48
C ASP A 8 -0.18 23.42 13.53
N LEU A 9 -1.29 22.66 13.52
CA LEU A 9 -1.46 21.50 14.41
C LEU A 9 -0.49 20.35 14.07
N LEU A 10 -0.06 20.27 12.81
CA LEU A 10 0.86 19.26 12.32
C LEU A 10 2.06 19.94 11.66
N ARG A 11 3.27 19.52 12.04
CA ARG A 11 4.51 19.97 11.41
C ARG A 11 5.08 18.85 10.55
N ARG A 12 5.44 19.17 9.32
CA ARG A 12 6.13 18.23 8.44
C ARG A 12 7.51 17.89 9.01
N TYR A 13 7.88 16.62 8.91
CA TYR A 13 9.24 16.18 9.22
C TYR A 13 10.24 16.91 8.30
N GLN A 14 11.31 17.45 8.89
CA GLN A 14 12.30 18.24 8.16
C GLN A 14 13.16 17.38 7.21
N GLY A 15 13.31 16.09 7.51
CA GLY A 15 14.03 15.14 6.66
C GLY A 15 13.15 14.48 5.58
N ASN A 16 12.02 15.07 5.23
CA ASN A 16 11.21 14.55 4.13
C ASN A 16 11.95 14.66 2.78
N PRO A 17 11.75 13.71 1.85
CA PRO A 17 10.96 12.47 2.01
C PRO A 17 11.73 11.35 2.75
N VAL A 18 11.01 10.48 3.46
CA VAL A 18 11.58 9.30 4.17
C VAL A 18 11.92 8.12 3.25
N LEU A 19 11.47 8.16 2.01
CA LEU A 19 11.74 7.16 0.98
C LEU A 19 11.62 7.82 -0.40
N THR A 20 12.55 7.50 -1.29
CA THR A 20 12.66 8.04 -2.65
C THR A 20 12.80 6.92 -3.69
N LEU A 21 12.79 7.31 -4.96
CA LEU A 21 13.14 6.40 -6.06
C LEU A 21 14.54 5.80 -5.95
N ALA A 22 15.49 6.50 -5.32
CA ALA A 22 16.86 6.01 -5.17
C ALA A 22 16.95 4.82 -4.19
N ASP A 23 15.96 4.66 -3.31
CA ASP A 23 15.88 3.58 -2.33
C ASP A 23 15.26 2.30 -2.91
N MET A 24 14.72 2.37 -4.13
CA MET A 24 14.06 1.25 -4.78
C MET A 24 15.10 0.30 -5.42
N PRO A 25 15.09 -1.01 -5.11
CA PRO A 25 16.05 -1.97 -5.64
C PRO A 25 15.80 -2.35 -7.11
N TYR A 26 14.78 -1.75 -7.74
CA TYR A 26 14.41 -1.94 -9.13
C TYR A 26 13.82 -0.65 -9.70
N ARG A 27 13.80 -0.56 -11.03
CA ARG A 27 13.23 0.58 -11.74
C ARG A 27 11.72 0.65 -11.57
N CYS A 28 11.23 1.80 -11.13
CA CYS A 28 9.83 2.16 -11.10
C CYS A 28 9.68 3.64 -11.50
N ASN A 29 8.45 4.07 -11.78
CA ASN A 29 8.14 5.45 -12.10
C ASN A 29 8.05 6.31 -10.83
N THR A 30 7.36 5.80 -9.81
CA THR A 30 7.14 6.51 -8.54
C THR A 30 6.80 5.53 -7.41
N VAL A 31 6.98 5.98 -6.17
CA VAL A 31 6.65 5.26 -4.93
C VAL A 31 5.98 6.23 -3.95
N PHE A 32 4.81 5.85 -3.46
CA PHE A 32 3.95 6.71 -2.62
C PHE A 32 2.88 5.86 -1.92
N ASN A 33 1.96 6.52 -1.18
CA ASN A 33 0.81 5.90 -0.51
C ASN A 33 1.16 4.64 0.31
N GLY A 34 2.28 4.69 1.04
CA GLY A 34 2.72 3.61 1.91
C GLY A 34 1.89 3.52 3.18
N THR A 35 1.52 2.31 3.59
CA THR A 35 0.86 2.07 4.88
C THR A 35 1.84 1.51 5.89
N PRO A 36 2.16 2.28 6.96
CA PRO A 36 3.05 1.80 8.02
C PRO A 36 2.34 0.84 8.96
N MET A 37 3.06 -0.15 9.49
CA MET A 37 2.61 -1.04 10.57
C MET A 37 3.82 -1.47 11.40
N LYS A 38 3.68 -1.48 12.74
CA LYS A 38 4.73 -2.02 13.62
C LYS A 38 4.47 -3.48 13.92
N VAL A 39 5.44 -4.35 13.63
CA VAL A 39 5.34 -5.80 13.81
C VAL A 39 6.61 -6.30 14.49
N ASN A 40 6.48 -6.96 15.64
CA ASN A 40 7.61 -7.52 16.40
C ASN A 40 8.76 -6.53 16.66
N GLY A 41 8.43 -5.25 16.87
CA GLY A 41 9.42 -4.19 17.10
C GLY A 41 9.99 -3.52 15.84
N GLU A 42 9.76 -4.08 14.65
CA GLU A 42 10.15 -3.51 13.36
C GLU A 42 9.01 -2.66 12.76
N TYR A 43 9.35 -1.57 12.08
CA TYR A 43 8.41 -0.81 11.26
C TYR A 43 8.41 -1.37 9.84
N LEU A 44 7.24 -1.79 9.40
CA LEU A 44 6.97 -2.16 8.02
C LEU A 44 6.22 -1.03 7.33
N MET A 45 6.43 -0.88 6.03
CA MET A 45 5.64 0.02 5.18
C MET A 45 5.28 -0.72 3.88
N LEU A 46 4.00 -1.02 3.68
CA LEU A 46 3.53 -1.59 2.41
C LEU A 46 3.26 -0.44 1.43
N LEU A 47 4.14 -0.29 0.45
CA LEU A 47 4.19 0.81 -0.50
C LEU A 47 3.31 0.54 -1.72
N ARG A 48 2.68 1.58 -2.26
CA ARG A 48 2.25 1.59 -3.65
C ARG A 48 3.42 2.03 -4.51
N VAL A 49 3.74 1.21 -5.51
CA VAL A 49 4.77 1.48 -6.51
C VAL A 49 4.13 1.46 -7.88
N GLU A 50 4.32 2.52 -8.66
CA GLU A 50 3.94 2.53 -10.07
C GLU A 50 5.13 2.05 -10.91
N GLY A 51 4.95 0.94 -11.62
CA GLY A 51 5.98 0.41 -12.52
C GLY A 51 6.10 1.20 -13.82
N GLN A 52 7.20 0.98 -14.55
CA GLN A 52 7.39 1.57 -15.87
C GLN A 52 6.39 1.07 -16.92
N GLN A 53 5.61 0.04 -16.60
CA GLN A 53 4.56 -0.53 -17.46
C GLN A 53 3.21 0.21 -17.33
N GLY A 54 3.12 1.24 -16.47
CA GLY A 54 1.91 2.05 -16.31
C GLY A 54 0.84 1.44 -15.39
N TYR A 55 1.21 0.48 -14.53
CA TYR A 55 0.32 -0.04 -13.48
C TYR A 55 1.01 -0.06 -12.13
N SER A 56 0.21 0.03 -11.06
CA SER A 56 0.70 -0.03 -9.68
C SER A 56 0.72 -1.46 -9.12
N PHE A 57 1.66 -1.69 -8.21
CA PHE A 57 1.85 -2.94 -7.44
C PHE A 57 2.37 -2.62 -6.04
N PHE A 58 2.45 -3.63 -5.17
CA PHE A 58 2.90 -3.43 -3.78
C PHE A 58 4.32 -3.93 -3.53
N SER A 59 5.04 -3.19 -2.70
CA SER A 59 6.40 -3.51 -2.25
C SER A 59 6.50 -3.24 -0.76
N LEU A 60 7.18 -4.11 -0.02
CA LEU A 60 7.37 -3.95 1.41
C LEU A 60 8.69 -3.23 1.68
N ALA A 61 8.67 -2.29 2.61
CA ALA A 61 9.88 -1.71 3.17
C ALA A 61 9.95 -1.93 4.67
N ARG A 62 11.17 -2.02 5.19
CA ARG A 62 11.47 -2.36 6.59
C ARG A 62 12.36 -1.31 7.21
N SER A 63 12.12 -1.00 8.47
CA SER A 63 12.88 0.00 9.22
C SER A 63 12.89 -0.32 10.71
N HIS A 64 14.01 -0.03 11.38
CA HIS A 64 14.11 -0.13 12.83
C HIS A 64 13.64 1.15 13.54
N ASP A 65 13.65 2.30 12.86
CA ASP A 65 13.32 3.61 13.45
C ASP A 65 12.07 4.27 12.85
N GLY A 66 11.52 3.70 11.77
CA GLY A 66 10.35 4.23 11.08
C GLY A 66 10.63 5.44 10.18
N LEU A 67 11.90 5.77 9.95
CA LEU A 67 12.35 6.91 9.13
C LEU A 67 13.31 6.49 8.02
N HIS A 68 14.19 5.51 8.28
CA HIS A 68 15.12 4.98 7.28
C HIS A 68 14.68 3.58 6.86
N PHE A 69 14.19 3.47 5.63
CA PHE A 69 13.58 2.24 5.12
C PHE A 69 14.49 1.53 4.12
N ARG A 70 14.55 0.20 4.23
CA ARG A 70 15.08 -0.68 3.18
C ARG A 70 13.90 -1.37 2.49
N VAL A 71 13.77 -1.17 1.18
CA VAL A 71 12.76 -1.84 0.37
C VAL A 71 13.21 -3.27 0.03
N ASP A 72 12.29 -4.23 0.12
CA ASP A 72 12.54 -5.62 -0.25
C ASP A 72 12.90 -5.72 -1.74
N ALA A 73 13.79 -6.67 -2.08
CA ALA A 73 14.36 -6.79 -3.42
C ALA A 73 13.33 -7.09 -4.54
N HIS A 74 12.16 -7.60 -4.18
CA HIS A 74 11.11 -7.98 -5.11
C HIS A 74 9.76 -7.42 -4.65
N PRO A 75 8.86 -7.10 -5.58
CA PRO A 75 7.48 -6.73 -5.25
C PRO A 75 6.79 -7.78 -4.38
N SER A 76 6.09 -7.32 -3.35
CA SER A 76 5.37 -8.18 -2.40
C SER A 76 4.08 -8.74 -3.00
N MET A 77 3.36 -7.92 -3.77
CA MET A 77 2.13 -8.33 -4.44
C MET A 77 2.04 -7.67 -5.81
N MET A 78 2.02 -8.50 -6.85
CA MET A 78 1.75 -8.07 -8.23
C MET A 78 0.27 -8.25 -8.57
N PRO A 79 -0.30 -7.40 -9.46
CA PRO A 79 -1.64 -7.61 -9.98
C PRO A 79 -1.82 -9.00 -10.62
N ALA A 80 -2.97 -9.61 -10.43
CA ALA A 80 -3.25 -10.95 -10.90
C ALA A 80 -3.26 -11.00 -12.43
N ARG A 81 -2.38 -11.83 -13.01
CA ARG A 81 -2.33 -12.05 -14.46
C ARG A 81 -3.21 -13.18 -14.97
N ARG A 82 -3.69 -14.05 -14.07
CA ARG A 82 -4.49 -15.25 -14.37
C ARG A 82 -5.53 -15.50 -13.28
N GLY A 83 -6.48 -16.38 -13.56
CA GLY A 83 -7.50 -16.78 -12.60
C GLY A 83 -8.58 -15.70 -12.36
N PRO A 84 -9.43 -15.91 -11.35
CA PRO A 84 -10.65 -15.10 -11.15
C PRO A 84 -10.37 -13.64 -10.78
N TRP A 85 -9.17 -13.36 -10.26
CA TRP A 85 -8.75 -12.03 -9.82
C TRP A 85 -8.32 -11.12 -10.97
N ARG A 86 -7.92 -11.69 -12.11
CA ARG A 86 -7.37 -10.93 -13.24
C ARG A 86 -8.29 -9.79 -13.67
N GLN A 87 -9.59 -10.08 -13.81
CA GLN A 87 -10.57 -9.09 -14.29
C GLN A 87 -10.73 -7.88 -13.37
N TRP A 88 -10.31 -7.99 -12.11
CA TRP A 88 -10.39 -6.93 -11.11
C TRP A 88 -9.09 -6.13 -11.00
N GLU A 89 -7.96 -6.68 -11.43
CA GLU A 89 -6.63 -6.11 -11.19
C GLU A 89 -5.80 -5.89 -12.46
N GLU A 90 -6.34 -6.15 -13.66
CA GLU A 90 -5.54 -6.11 -14.90
C GLU A 90 -4.91 -4.74 -15.23
N HIS A 91 -5.34 -3.66 -14.55
CA HIS A 91 -4.77 -2.32 -14.65
C HIS A 91 -4.01 -1.88 -13.39
N GLY A 92 -3.86 -2.75 -12.39
CA GLY A 92 -3.05 -2.50 -11.21
C GLY A 92 -3.76 -2.76 -9.89
N ILE A 93 -2.97 -2.66 -8.83
CA ILE A 93 -3.43 -2.60 -7.44
C ILE A 93 -2.86 -1.35 -6.79
N GLU A 94 -3.70 -0.62 -6.07
CA GLU A 94 -3.37 0.71 -5.56
C GLU A 94 -3.72 0.83 -4.08
N ASP A 95 -3.04 1.76 -3.42
CA ASP A 95 -3.45 2.35 -2.15
C ASP A 95 -3.76 1.30 -1.06
N PRO A 96 -2.77 0.47 -0.67
CA PRO A 96 -2.98 -0.57 0.34
C PRO A 96 -3.22 0.08 1.69
N ARG A 97 -4.13 -0.48 2.51
CA ARG A 97 -4.36 -0.15 3.93
C ARG A 97 -4.29 -1.44 4.73
N LEU A 98 -3.41 -1.47 5.74
CA LEU A 98 -3.18 -2.61 6.60
C LEU A 98 -3.98 -2.46 7.90
N THR A 99 -4.74 -3.49 8.25
CA THR A 99 -5.41 -3.59 9.56
C THR A 99 -5.13 -4.96 10.16
N ARG A 100 -4.73 -5.00 11.43
CA ARG A 100 -4.55 -6.27 12.16
C ARG A 100 -5.83 -6.56 12.94
N ILE A 101 -6.42 -7.73 12.72
CA ILE A 101 -7.63 -8.21 13.40
C ILE A 101 -7.37 -9.67 13.79
N ASP A 102 -7.56 -10.02 15.07
CA ASP A 102 -7.35 -11.36 15.63
C ASP A 102 -6.02 -12.02 15.23
N GLY A 103 -4.94 -11.23 15.25
CA GLY A 103 -3.60 -11.72 14.94
C GLY A 103 -3.28 -11.85 13.45
N ARG A 104 -4.28 -11.76 12.55
CA ARG A 104 -4.09 -11.75 11.09
C ARG A 104 -4.00 -10.31 10.56
N ILE A 105 -3.21 -10.11 9.51
CA ILE A 105 -3.11 -8.83 8.82
C ILE A 105 -3.96 -8.87 7.56
N TYR A 106 -4.92 -7.97 7.49
CA TYR A 106 -5.75 -7.73 6.33
C TYR A 106 -5.22 -6.52 5.55
N ILE A 107 -5.29 -6.62 4.23
CA ILE A 107 -4.93 -5.54 3.30
C ILE A 107 -6.18 -5.21 2.52
N LEU A 108 -6.76 -4.04 2.76
CA LEU A 108 -7.70 -3.44 1.83
C LEU A 108 -6.92 -2.66 0.78
N TYR A 109 -7.32 -2.79 -0.48
CA TYR A 109 -6.68 -2.08 -1.58
C TYR A 109 -7.66 -1.80 -2.69
N THR A 110 -7.31 -0.84 -3.55
CA THR A 110 -8.07 -0.59 -4.77
C THR A 110 -7.57 -1.53 -5.85
N ALA A 111 -8.44 -2.42 -6.33
CA ALA A 111 -8.22 -3.25 -7.50
C ALA A 111 -8.72 -2.50 -8.74
N VAL A 112 -7.85 -2.30 -9.74
CA VAL A 112 -8.19 -1.60 -10.98
C VAL A 112 -8.31 -2.61 -12.12
N GLY A 113 -9.53 -2.81 -12.61
CA GLY A 113 -9.82 -3.78 -13.67
C GLY A 113 -10.72 -3.22 -14.77
N ARG A 114 -11.05 -4.02 -15.80
CA ARG A 114 -11.89 -3.60 -16.94
C ARG A 114 -13.27 -3.06 -16.56
N TYR A 115 -13.77 -3.43 -15.39
CA TYR A 115 -15.10 -3.01 -14.90
C TYR A 115 -15.04 -1.81 -13.96
N GLY A 116 -13.92 -1.09 -13.95
CA GLY A 116 -13.67 0.04 -13.05
C GLY A 116 -12.95 -0.38 -11.77
N HIS A 117 -12.74 0.59 -10.89
CA HIS A 117 -12.08 0.38 -9.60
C HIS A 117 -13.04 -0.21 -8.57
N ARG A 118 -12.54 -1.14 -7.76
CA ARG A 118 -13.24 -1.75 -6.64
C ARG A 118 -12.32 -1.88 -5.44
N ILE A 119 -12.90 -1.94 -4.26
CA ILE A 119 -12.18 -2.30 -3.05
C ILE A 119 -12.04 -3.83 -3.01
N ALA A 120 -10.82 -4.31 -2.86
CA ALA A 120 -10.48 -5.71 -2.70
C ALA A 120 -9.80 -5.94 -1.35
N LEU A 121 -9.92 -7.17 -0.86
CA LEU A 121 -9.40 -7.64 0.42
C LEU A 121 -8.40 -8.76 0.17
N ALA A 122 -7.22 -8.62 0.73
CA ALA A 122 -6.21 -9.68 0.86
C ALA A 122 -5.81 -9.86 2.32
N SER A 123 -5.03 -10.90 2.61
CA SER A 123 -4.41 -11.10 3.91
C SER A 123 -2.99 -11.63 3.80
N THR A 124 -2.21 -11.40 4.82
CA THR A 124 -0.89 -12.02 5.03
C THR A 124 -0.70 -12.35 6.51
N GLU A 125 0.18 -13.30 6.78
CA GLU A 125 0.59 -13.69 8.14
C GLU A 125 2.09 -13.42 8.36
N ASP A 126 2.87 -13.29 7.28
CA ASP A 126 4.33 -13.24 7.29
C ASP A 126 4.93 -12.10 6.44
N PHE A 127 4.09 -11.34 5.71
CA PHE A 127 4.49 -10.38 4.68
C PHE A 127 5.33 -10.95 3.53
N CYS A 128 5.45 -12.27 3.44
CA CYS A 128 6.09 -12.98 2.34
C CYS A 128 5.04 -13.58 1.39
N ARG A 129 3.89 -14.00 1.91
CA ARG A 129 2.79 -14.60 1.16
C ARG A 129 1.52 -13.80 1.35
N TYR A 130 0.88 -13.48 0.22
CA TYR A 130 -0.32 -12.67 0.18
C TYR A 130 -1.45 -13.49 -0.45
N LYS A 131 -2.57 -13.60 0.25
CA LYS A 131 -3.77 -14.31 -0.20
C LYS A 131 -4.88 -13.31 -0.48
N ARG A 132 -5.36 -13.27 -1.73
CA ARG A 132 -6.58 -12.53 -2.10
C ARG A 132 -7.80 -13.26 -1.52
N LEU A 133 -8.71 -12.52 -0.90
CA LEU A 133 -9.86 -13.05 -0.16
C LEU A 133 -11.17 -12.70 -0.84
N ALA A 134 -11.43 -11.42 -1.10
CA ALA A 134 -12.69 -10.97 -1.66
C ALA A 134 -12.54 -9.67 -2.47
N VAL A 135 -13.49 -9.41 -3.36
CA VAL A 135 -13.83 -8.05 -3.79
C VAL A 135 -15.02 -7.62 -2.94
N VAL A 136 -14.91 -6.49 -2.24
CA VAL A 136 -15.83 -6.12 -1.16
C VAL A 136 -16.69 -4.90 -1.50
N SER A 137 -16.61 -4.41 -2.74
CA SER A 137 -17.43 -3.28 -3.19
C SER A 137 -17.94 -3.44 -4.62
N GLU A 138 -18.96 -2.66 -4.93
CA GLU A 138 -19.37 -2.35 -6.30
C GLU A 138 -18.32 -1.46 -7.02
N PRO A 139 -18.39 -1.33 -8.37
CA PRO A 139 -17.51 -0.44 -9.13
C PRO A 139 -17.63 0.99 -8.65
N GLY A 140 -16.58 1.77 -8.86
CA GLY A 140 -16.60 3.19 -8.53
C GLY A 140 -16.15 3.48 -7.09
N ASN A 141 -15.70 2.47 -6.34
CA ASN A 141 -15.33 2.62 -4.93
C ASN A 141 -13.82 2.44 -4.67
N LYS A 142 -13.22 3.37 -3.90
CA LYS A 142 -11.80 3.41 -3.50
C LYS A 142 -11.71 3.70 -2.00
N ASP A 143 -10.49 3.73 -1.47
CA ASP A 143 -10.19 4.23 -0.11
C ASP A 143 -10.84 3.43 1.03
N GLY A 144 -11.06 2.14 0.82
CA GLY A 144 -11.50 1.23 1.88
C GLY A 144 -10.45 1.05 2.99
N VAL A 145 -10.92 1.05 4.24
CA VAL A 145 -10.14 0.70 5.43
C VAL A 145 -11.01 -0.10 6.40
N LEU A 146 -10.41 -1.05 7.12
CA LEU A 146 -11.11 -1.82 8.15
C LEU A 146 -10.91 -1.15 9.51
N PHE A 147 -11.96 -1.18 10.34
CA PHE A 147 -11.83 -0.97 11.78
C PHE A 147 -10.94 -2.08 12.38
N PRO A 148 -10.18 -1.79 13.46
CA PRO A 148 -9.23 -2.73 14.03
C PRO A 148 -9.85 -3.81 14.95
N GLU A 149 -11.18 -3.90 14.99
CA GLU A 149 -11.98 -4.87 15.74
C GLU A 149 -13.30 -5.22 15.03
#